data_AF-L1J0T1-F1
#
_entry.id   AF-L1J0T1-F1
#
_cell.length_a   1.000
_cell.length_b   1.000
_cell.length_c   1.000
_cell.angle_alpha   90.00
_cell.angle_beta   90.00
_cell.angle_gamma   90.00
#
_symmetry.space_group_name_H-M   'P 1'
#
loop_
_entity.id
_entity.type
_entity.pdbx_description
1 polymer ?
#
loop_
_entity_poly.entity_id
_entity_poly.type
_entity_poly.pdbx_seq_one_letter_code
_entity_poly.pdbx_strand_id
1 'polypeptide(L)'
;MISNLRDRWLLLGPLLFLLFLAPHTSASSCPPGSFLPLHGLCTPCPTGTFSTDWDTRAWCSPCPQGYINFTPNSTSCPHCDVGFYRDSSTTTTITSTISSSSSSSSSSSSSSISTSTCKPCPPGQYNSLLDSDRCEPCGVGTVSKGWTCA
;
A
#
# COMPACT_ATOMS: atom_id res chain seq x y z
N MET A 1 49.52 13.62 0.80
CA MET A 1 49.74 13.94 -0.62
C MET A 1 49.21 12.78 -1.44
N ILE A 2 47.93 12.89 -1.79
CA ILE A 2 47.28 12.07 -2.81
C ILE A 2 47.85 12.52 -4.14
N SER A 3 48.47 11.63 -4.90
CA SER A 3 48.53 11.73 -6.35
C SER A 3 49.20 10.49 -6.94
N ASN A 4 48.50 9.89 -7.89
CA ASN A 4 49.03 9.02 -8.95
C ASN A 4 49.24 7.53 -8.63
N LEU A 5 48.23 6.88 -8.07
CA LEU A 5 47.96 5.45 -8.34
C LEU A 5 47.00 5.25 -9.55
N ARG A 6 46.79 6.30 -10.36
CA ARG A 6 45.90 6.28 -11.55
C ARG A 6 46.58 5.66 -12.78
N ASP A 7 47.92 5.66 -12.88
CA ASP A 7 48.63 5.40 -14.14
C ASP A 7 49.32 4.03 -14.26
N ARG A 8 49.18 3.14 -13.26
CA ARG A 8 49.73 1.75 -13.33
C ARG A 8 48.74 0.69 -13.80
N TRP A 9 47.53 1.08 -14.20
CA TRP A 9 46.47 0.17 -14.65
C TRP A 9 46.30 0.08 -16.18
N LEU A 10 47.14 0.78 -16.97
CA LEU A 10 47.04 0.80 -18.44
C LEU A 10 47.79 -0.34 -19.16
N LEU A 11 48.51 -1.21 -18.45
CA LEU A 11 49.33 -2.29 -19.05
C LEU A 11 48.92 -3.71 -18.65
N LEU A 12 47.94 -3.86 -17.76
CA LEU A 12 47.32 -5.16 -17.44
C LEU A 12 45.97 -5.29 -18.15
N GLY A 13 46.04 -5.20 -19.48
CA GLY A 13 45.25 -5.99 -20.41
C GLY A 13 43.73 -5.71 -20.49
N PRO A 14 43.15 -5.68 -21.70
CA PRO A 14 41.70 -5.58 -21.91
C PRO A 14 40.89 -6.71 -21.23
N LEU A 15 41.55 -7.74 -20.69
CA LEU A 15 40.94 -8.83 -19.92
C LEU A 15 40.53 -8.45 -18.48
N LEU A 16 41.16 -7.47 -17.82
CA LEU A 16 40.74 -7.06 -16.47
C LEU A 16 39.62 -6.00 -16.52
N PHE A 17 39.51 -5.27 -17.63
CA PHE A 17 38.38 -4.38 -17.91
C PHE A 17 37.08 -5.16 -18.16
N LEU A 18 37.17 -6.39 -18.67
CA LEU A 18 36.02 -7.31 -18.82
C LEU A 18 35.52 -7.90 -17.49
N LEU A 19 36.33 -7.89 -16.43
CA LEU A 19 35.89 -8.24 -15.06
C LEU A 19 35.20 -7.07 -14.35
N PHE A 20 35.44 -5.83 -14.78
CA PHE A 20 34.65 -4.65 -14.38
C PHE A 20 33.37 -4.47 -15.20
N LEU A 21 33.22 -5.23 -16.30
CA LEU A 21 31.99 -5.40 -17.07
C LEU A 21 31.28 -6.72 -16.73
N ALA A 22 31.49 -7.25 -15.51
CA ALA A 22 30.57 -8.26 -14.99
C ALA A 22 29.17 -7.65 -15.07
N PRO A 23 28.23 -8.30 -15.80
CA PRO A 23 26.90 -7.78 -15.98
C PRO A 23 26.35 -7.48 -14.61
N HIS A 24 25.95 -6.22 -14.42
CA HIS A 24 25.07 -5.80 -13.34
C HIS A 24 24.09 -6.95 -13.18
N THR A 25 24.12 -7.66 -12.04
CA THR A 25 23.12 -8.68 -11.77
C THR A 25 21.82 -7.97 -12.07
N SER A 26 21.16 -8.39 -13.15
CA SER A 26 19.89 -7.81 -13.54
C SER A 26 18.91 -8.36 -12.52
N ALA A 27 19.03 -7.83 -11.30
CA ALA A 27 18.02 -7.91 -10.28
C ALA A 27 16.78 -7.44 -11.02
N SER A 28 15.87 -8.37 -11.24
CA SER A 28 14.59 -8.14 -11.88
C SER A 28 13.76 -7.31 -10.90
N SER A 29 14.15 -6.04 -10.75
CA SER A 29 13.43 -5.05 -9.97
C SER A 29 12.28 -4.54 -10.82
N CYS A 30 11.11 -4.48 -10.21
CA CYS A 30 9.93 -3.92 -10.86
C CYS A 30 9.88 -2.42 -10.67
N PRO A 31 9.32 -1.68 -11.64
CA PRO A 31 9.10 -0.26 -11.45
C PRO A 31 8.16 -0.02 -10.28
N PRO A 32 8.19 1.18 -9.68
CA PRO A 32 7.27 1.59 -8.63
C PRO A 32 5.81 1.26 -8.99
N GLY A 33 5.03 0.90 -7.97
CA GLY A 33 3.67 0.42 -8.11
C GLY A 33 3.56 -1.01 -8.64
N SER A 34 4.65 -1.75 -8.82
CA SER A 34 4.62 -3.16 -9.23
C SER A 34 5.49 -4.02 -8.33
N PHE A 35 5.20 -5.33 -8.29
CA PHE A 35 5.96 -6.34 -7.55
C PHE A 35 6.33 -7.49 -8.48
N LEU A 36 7.36 -8.26 -8.10
CA LEU A 36 7.85 -9.40 -8.88
C LEU A 36 7.40 -10.73 -8.26
N PRO A 37 6.28 -11.33 -8.68
CA PRO A 37 5.94 -12.70 -8.32
C PRO A 37 7.02 -13.67 -8.80
N LEU A 38 7.01 -14.88 -8.24
CA LEU A 38 7.99 -15.97 -8.46
C LEU A 38 8.30 -16.29 -9.95
N HIS A 39 7.46 -15.85 -10.89
CA HIS A 39 7.56 -16.09 -12.33
C HIS A 39 8.22 -14.94 -13.13
N GLY A 40 8.77 -13.92 -12.48
CA GLY A 40 9.65 -12.94 -13.13
C GLY A 40 8.96 -11.89 -14.02
N LEU A 41 7.63 -11.78 -13.94
CA LEU A 41 6.85 -10.74 -14.63
C LEU A 41 6.37 -9.70 -13.62
N CYS A 42 6.64 -8.42 -13.86
CA CYS A 42 6.16 -7.35 -12.99
C CYS A 42 4.64 -7.24 -13.02
N THR A 43 4.01 -7.50 -11.89
CA THR A 43 2.57 -7.36 -11.72
C THR A 43 2.26 -6.09 -10.94
N PRO A 44 1.25 -5.31 -11.36
CA PRO A 44 0.88 -4.10 -10.65
C PRO A 44 0.37 -4.43 -9.23
N CYS A 45 0.70 -3.57 -8.27
CA CYS A 45 0.20 -3.68 -6.92
C CYS A 45 -1.34 -3.63 -6.91
N PRO A 46 -2.01 -4.56 -6.20
CA PRO A 46 -3.46 -4.53 -6.03
C PRO A 46 -3.89 -3.33 -5.18
N THR A 47 -5.17 -2.96 -5.27
CA THR A 47 -5.77 -1.89 -4.48
C THR A 47 -5.56 -2.08 -2.98
N GLY A 48 -5.30 -0.99 -2.25
CA GLY A 48 -4.94 -1.04 -0.83
C GLY A 48 -3.47 -1.39 -0.55
N THR A 49 -2.65 -1.56 -1.59
CA THR A 49 -1.20 -1.73 -1.48
C THR A 49 -0.46 -0.76 -2.41
N PHE A 50 0.82 -0.53 -2.14
CA PHE A 50 1.70 0.36 -2.89
C PHE A 50 3.14 -0.15 -2.93
N SER A 51 3.92 0.37 -3.86
CA SER A 51 5.37 0.17 -3.95
C SER A 51 6.03 1.47 -4.40
N THR A 52 7.00 1.99 -3.65
CA THR A 52 7.61 3.31 -3.90
C THR A 52 8.81 3.27 -4.82
N ASP A 53 9.54 2.16 -4.81
CA ASP A 53 10.87 2.07 -5.40
C ASP A 53 10.95 0.91 -6.39
N TRP A 54 12.14 0.77 -6.99
CA TRP A 54 12.50 -0.37 -7.81
C TRP A 54 12.59 -1.61 -6.93
N ASP A 55 11.46 -2.28 -6.78
CA ASP A 55 11.27 -3.28 -5.74
C ASP A 55 11.47 -4.68 -6.33
N THR A 56 12.29 -5.49 -5.64
CA THR A 56 12.54 -6.89 -6.02
C THR A 56 11.67 -7.87 -5.22
N ARG A 57 10.72 -7.37 -4.43
CA ARG A 57 9.92 -8.19 -3.53
C ARG A 57 8.78 -8.82 -4.31
N ALA A 58 8.33 -9.96 -3.78
CA ALA A 58 7.19 -10.70 -4.30
C ALA A 58 5.84 -10.17 -3.78
N TRP A 59 5.83 -9.03 -3.10
CA TRP A 59 4.62 -8.43 -2.52
C TRP A 59 4.72 -6.91 -2.42
N CYS A 60 3.57 -6.23 -2.47
CA CYS A 60 3.46 -4.79 -2.23
C CYS A 60 3.22 -4.48 -0.75
N SER A 61 3.62 -3.30 -0.32
CA SER A 61 3.38 -2.84 1.06
C SER A 61 1.91 -2.42 1.21
N PRO A 62 1.21 -2.82 2.28
CA PRO A 62 -0.16 -2.37 2.53
C PRO A 62 -0.17 -0.86 2.83
N CYS A 63 -1.22 -0.17 2.41
CA CYS A 63 -1.41 1.23 2.78
C CYS A 63 -1.47 1.36 4.31
N PRO A 64 -0.83 2.40 4.89
CA PRO A 64 -0.94 2.68 6.32
C PRO A 64 -2.38 3.01 6.75
N GLN A 65 -2.57 3.02 8.06
CA GLN A 65 -3.80 3.45 8.72
C GLN A 65 -4.14 4.89 8.27
N GLY A 66 -5.38 5.14 7.87
CA GLY A 66 -5.87 6.45 7.42
C GLY A 66 -5.69 6.67 5.92
N TYR A 67 -4.87 5.83 5.27
CA TYR A 67 -4.56 5.92 3.86
C TYR A 67 -5.12 4.73 3.09
N ILE A 68 -5.48 4.99 1.85
CA ILE A 68 -6.04 4.00 0.94
C ILE A 68 -5.50 4.19 -0.46
N ASN A 69 -5.69 3.18 -1.29
CA ASN A 69 -5.37 3.29 -2.70
C ASN A 69 -6.43 2.53 -3.52
N PHE A 70 -7.13 3.26 -4.38
CA PHE A 70 -8.21 2.72 -5.22
C PHE A 70 -7.72 2.20 -6.57
N THR A 71 -6.52 2.60 -7.00
CA THR A 71 -5.99 2.25 -8.32
C THR A 71 -4.94 1.16 -8.20
N PRO A 72 -4.97 0.13 -9.07
CA PRO A 72 -3.82 -0.73 -9.21
C PRO A 72 -2.62 0.10 -9.68
N ASN A 73 -1.42 -0.40 -9.45
CA ASN A 73 -0.17 0.27 -9.84
C ASN A 73 0.18 1.57 -9.08
N SER A 74 -0.39 1.81 -7.90
CA SER A 74 -0.03 3.05 -7.20
C SER A 74 1.30 2.96 -6.47
N THR A 75 1.98 4.10 -6.49
CA THR A 75 3.25 4.34 -5.81
C THR A 75 3.07 4.95 -4.42
N SER A 76 1.84 5.35 -4.08
CA SER A 76 1.48 5.99 -2.82
C SER A 76 0.03 5.67 -2.47
N CYS A 77 -0.33 5.87 -1.21
CA CYS A 77 -1.70 5.80 -0.75
C CYS A 77 -2.18 7.21 -0.40
N PRO A 78 -3.20 7.78 -1.08
CA PRO A 78 -3.87 8.99 -0.62
C PRO A 78 -4.56 8.80 0.75
N HIS A 79 -4.66 9.89 1.50
CA HIS A 79 -5.35 9.96 2.79
C HIS A 79 -6.87 9.90 2.63
N CYS A 80 -7.57 9.43 3.66
CA CYS A 80 -9.01 9.63 3.78
C CYS A 80 -9.31 11.08 4.18
N ASP A 81 -10.23 11.70 3.44
CA ASP A 81 -10.77 13.01 3.78
C ASP A 81 -11.53 13.00 5.11
N VAL A 82 -11.70 14.19 5.69
CA VAL A 82 -12.49 14.38 6.91
C VAL A 82 -13.91 13.84 6.76
N GLY A 83 -14.45 13.28 7.83
CA GLY A 83 -15.75 12.59 7.84
C GLY A 83 -15.70 11.17 7.25
N PHE A 84 -14.55 10.73 6.73
CA PHE A 84 -14.31 9.36 6.32
C PHE A 84 -13.20 8.74 7.15
N TYR A 85 -13.21 7.41 7.23
CA TYR A 85 -12.19 6.63 7.92
C TYR A 85 -11.92 5.31 7.17
N ARG A 86 -10.74 4.75 7.39
CA ARG A 86 -10.43 3.37 6.99
C ARG A 86 -10.33 2.52 8.25
N ASP A 87 -11.16 1.48 8.34
CA ASP A 87 -11.05 0.57 9.47
C ASP A 87 -9.87 -0.39 9.27
N SER A 88 -8.94 -0.42 10.21
CA SER A 88 -7.80 -1.34 10.20
C SER A 88 -8.16 -2.78 10.56
N SER A 89 -9.36 -3.03 11.10
CA SER A 89 -9.80 -4.35 11.55
C SER A 89 -10.32 -5.26 10.44
N THR A 90 -10.55 -4.71 9.24
CA THR A 90 -10.92 -5.52 8.08
C THR A 90 -9.66 -6.03 7.38
N THR A 91 -8.91 -6.89 8.06
CA THR A 91 -7.93 -7.75 7.37
C THR A 91 -8.69 -8.46 6.27
N THR A 92 -8.25 -8.27 5.03
CA THR A 92 -8.71 -9.04 3.88
C THR A 92 -8.30 -10.49 4.12
N THR A 93 -9.04 -11.20 4.98
CA THR A 93 -9.02 -12.64 4.99
C THR A 93 -9.69 -13.00 3.69
N ILE A 94 -8.88 -13.20 2.66
CA ILE A 94 -9.30 -13.84 1.41
C ILE A 94 -9.60 -15.30 1.79
N THR A 95 -10.68 -15.52 2.55
CA THR A 95 -11.24 -16.85 2.72
C THR A 95 -12.01 -17.10 1.44
N SER A 96 -11.27 -17.59 0.46
CA SER A 96 -11.80 -18.20 -0.76
C SER A 96 -12.55 -19.48 -0.36
N THR A 97 -13.67 -19.37 0.34
CA THR A 97 -14.52 -20.52 0.66
C THR A 97 -15.97 -20.07 0.67
N ILE A 98 -16.60 -20.27 -0.48
CA ILE A 98 -17.92 -20.89 -0.69
C ILE A 98 -18.98 -20.50 0.35
N SER A 99 -20.04 -19.86 -0.17
CA SER A 99 -21.37 -19.75 0.40
C SER A 99 -21.72 -20.88 1.36
N SER A 100 -21.85 -20.58 2.66
CA SER A 100 -22.64 -21.39 3.61
C SER A 100 -22.98 -20.52 4.82
N SER A 101 -24.26 -20.19 4.89
CA SER A 101 -24.96 -19.48 5.94
C SER A 101 -24.84 -20.11 7.34
N SER A 102 -24.89 -19.23 8.36
CA SER A 102 -25.17 -19.38 9.80
C SER A 102 -23.98 -18.90 10.66
N SER A 103 -24.07 -17.85 11.48
CA SER A 103 -25.12 -17.54 12.45
C SER A 103 -25.07 -16.06 12.88
N SER A 104 -26.24 -15.43 12.97
CA SER A 104 -26.67 -14.45 13.98
C SER A 104 -25.59 -13.48 14.53
N SER A 105 -25.60 -12.20 14.17
CA SER A 105 -26.50 -11.24 14.83
C SER A 105 -26.62 -9.95 14.02
N SER A 106 -27.86 -9.49 13.91
CA SER A 106 -28.35 -8.22 13.39
C SER A 106 -27.35 -7.06 13.40
N SER A 107 -26.79 -6.76 12.24
CA SER A 107 -26.47 -5.41 11.78
C SER A 107 -26.28 -5.52 10.29
N SER A 108 -26.98 -4.67 9.54
CA SER A 108 -27.07 -4.65 8.08
C SER A 108 -25.68 -4.51 7.43
N SER A 109 -24.96 -5.62 7.39
CA SER A 109 -23.65 -5.75 6.80
C SER A 109 -23.91 -6.20 5.38
N SER A 110 -24.24 -5.22 4.52
CA SER A 110 -24.32 -5.44 3.09
C SER A 110 -23.03 -6.12 2.65
N SER A 111 -23.15 -7.39 2.28
CA SER A 111 -22.12 -8.23 1.70
C SER A 111 -21.36 -7.44 0.66
N SER A 112 -20.22 -6.90 1.05
CA SER A 112 -19.34 -6.17 0.14
C SER A 112 -17.98 -6.76 0.38
N ILE A 113 -17.50 -7.46 -0.65
CA ILE A 113 -16.07 -7.61 -0.94
C ILE A 113 -15.38 -6.39 -0.33
N SER A 114 -14.54 -6.60 0.68
CA SER A 114 -13.96 -5.54 1.49
C SER A 114 -13.13 -4.63 0.59
N THR A 115 -13.78 -3.62 0.03
CA THR A 115 -13.17 -2.63 -0.82
C THR A 115 -12.30 -1.77 0.08
N SER A 116 -11.04 -1.60 -0.33
CA SER A 116 -10.05 -0.69 0.22
C SER A 116 -10.47 0.78 0.03
N THR A 117 -11.68 1.13 0.48
CA THR A 117 -12.35 2.41 0.25
C THR A 117 -12.59 3.11 1.59
N CYS A 118 -12.35 4.43 1.64
CA CYS A 118 -12.70 5.25 2.80
C CYS A 118 -14.20 5.17 3.02
N LYS A 119 -14.60 4.81 4.24
CA LYS A 119 -16.01 4.69 4.63
C LYS A 119 -16.43 5.97 5.34
N PRO A 120 -17.63 6.51 5.08
CA PRO A 120 -18.13 7.65 5.83
C PRO A 120 -18.36 7.24 7.29
N CYS A 121 -18.22 8.19 8.21
CA CYS A 121 -18.51 7.96 9.61
C CYS A 121 -19.99 7.59 9.83
N PRO A 122 -20.27 6.59 10.70
CA PRO A 122 -21.63 6.23 11.03
C PRO A 122 -22.35 7.37 11.76
N PRO A 123 -23.70 7.40 11.72
CA PRO A 123 -24.47 8.45 12.37
C PRO A 123 -24.16 8.54 13.87
N GLY A 124 -23.99 9.76 14.37
CA GLY A 124 -23.58 10.01 15.76
C GLY A 124 -22.08 9.90 16.00
N GLN A 125 -21.28 9.70 14.96
CA GLN A 125 -19.83 9.82 15.00
C GLN A 125 -19.32 10.77 13.90
N TYR A 126 -18.13 11.31 14.09
CA TYR A 126 -17.49 12.23 13.15
C TYR A 126 -15.98 11.98 13.12
N ASN A 127 -15.34 12.38 12.03
CA ASN A 127 -13.90 12.43 11.96
C ASN A 127 -13.49 13.84 11.50
N SER A 128 -12.84 14.59 12.38
CA SER A 128 -12.36 15.95 12.08
C SER A 128 -10.92 15.97 11.59
N LEU A 129 -10.22 14.82 11.57
CA LEU A 129 -8.82 14.70 11.22
C LEU A 129 -8.64 14.03 9.86
N LEU A 130 -7.67 14.52 9.08
CA LEU A 130 -7.13 13.79 7.94
C LEU A 130 -6.42 12.55 8.47
N ASP A 131 -6.42 11.45 7.71
CA ASP A 131 -5.75 10.20 8.08
C ASP A 131 -6.28 9.50 9.34
N SER A 132 -7.55 9.71 9.70
CA SER A 132 -8.13 8.97 10.82
C SER A 132 -8.60 7.57 10.41
N ASP A 133 -8.32 6.61 11.26
CA ASP A 133 -8.82 5.24 11.16
C ASP A 133 -10.04 4.95 12.03
N ARG A 134 -10.55 5.99 12.69
CA ARG A 134 -11.73 5.85 13.53
C ARG A 134 -12.56 7.11 13.49
N CYS A 135 -13.86 6.92 13.69
CA CYS A 135 -14.77 8.02 13.94
C CYS A 135 -14.94 8.18 15.45
N GLU A 136 -14.95 9.44 15.88
CA GLU A 136 -15.13 9.83 17.27
C GLU A 136 -16.62 10.06 17.55
N PRO A 137 -17.14 9.66 18.72
CA PRO A 137 -18.54 9.87 19.05
C PRO A 137 -18.88 11.35 19.20
N CYS A 138 -20.06 11.74 18.72
CA CYS A 138 -20.62 13.05 18.99
C CYS A 138 -20.91 13.23 20.49
N GLY A 139 -20.73 14.46 20.97
CA GLY A 139 -21.17 14.84 22.32
C GLY A 139 -22.68 14.69 22.47
N VAL A 140 -23.15 14.48 23.71
CA VAL A 140 -24.59 14.34 23.99
C VAL A 140 -25.36 15.54 23.46
N GLY A 141 -26.44 15.29 22.72
CA GLY A 141 -27.28 16.33 22.13
C GLY A 141 -26.80 16.90 20.78
N THR A 142 -25.73 16.35 20.19
CA THR A 142 -25.23 16.77 18.87
C THR A 142 -25.34 15.64 17.84
N VAL A 143 -25.54 15.98 16.56
CA VAL A 143 -25.66 15.02 15.46
C VAL A 143 -24.51 15.16 14.47
N SER A 144 -24.10 14.05 13.85
CA SER A 144 -23.05 14.03 12.83
C SER A 144 -23.52 14.72 11.54
N LYS A 145 -22.86 15.81 11.16
CA LYS A 145 -23.01 16.51 9.87
C LYS A 145 -21.72 16.41 9.06
N GLY A 146 -21.53 15.28 8.40
CA GLY A 146 -20.32 15.01 7.62
C GLY A 146 -19.12 14.77 8.53
N TRP A 147 -18.27 15.80 8.70
CA TRP A 147 -17.01 15.75 9.44
C TRP A 147 -17.04 16.44 10.82
N THR A 148 -18.20 16.94 11.25
CA THR A 148 -18.38 17.60 12.55
C THR A 148 -19.67 17.15 13.22
N CYS A 149 -19.78 17.36 14.53
CA CYS A 149 -21.06 17.30 15.23
C CYS A 149 -21.64 18.70 15.39
N ALA A 150 -22.95 18.83 15.22
CA ALA A 150 -23.69 20.08 15.32
C ALA A 150 -25.13 19.84 15.79
#